data_AF-A0AAW2IMK7-F1
#
_entry.id   AF-A0AAW2IMK7-F1
#
_cell.length_a   1.000
_cell.length_b   1.000
_cell.length_c   1.000
_cell.angle_alpha   90.00
_cell.angle_beta   90.00
_cell.angle_gamma   90.00
#
_symmetry.space_group_name_H-M   'P 1'
#
loop_
_entity.id
_entity.type
_entity.pdbx_description
1 polymer ?
#
loop_
_entity_poly.entity_id
_entity_poly.type
_entity_poly.pdbx_seq_one_letter_code
_entity_poly.pdbx_strand_id
1 'polypeptide(L)'
;MPSHSLPALCVRCLSTYSSTIQQSQKRLAQAALSVSLSRAQSVASFVSTMARMRGLRPIEYRTIKDCIDNMANTVDQLNQSVQELSRADRTSTGT
;
A
#
# COMPACT_ATOMS: atom_id res chain seq x y z
N MET A 1 -3.54 -16.29 -22.10
CA MET A 1 -2.92 -15.47 -21.04
C MET A 1 -2.70 -16.38 -19.83
N PRO A 2 -1.45 -16.64 -19.39
CA PRO A 2 -1.23 -17.59 -18.30
C PRO A 2 -1.72 -16.97 -16.99
N SER A 3 -2.57 -17.72 -16.29
CA SER A 3 -3.09 -17.41 -14.96
C SER A 3 -1.95 -17.39 -13.95
N HIS A 4 -1.46 -16.20 -13.63
CA HIS A 4 -0.46 -16.02 -12.59
C HIS A 4 -1.10 -16.37 -11.24
N SER A 5 -0.70 -17.51 -10.67
CA SER A 5 -1.19 -17.97 -9.37
C SER A 5 -0.84 -16.94 -8.30
N LEU A 6 -1.86 -16.46 -7.57
CA LEU A 6 -1.66 -15.54 -6.46
C LEU A 6 -0.86 -16.24 -5.35
N PRO A 7 0.29 -15.70 -4.92
CA PRO A 7 1.09 -16.29 -3.85
C PRO A 7 0.26 -16.44 -2.56
N ALA A 8 0.54 -17.48 -1.78
CA ALA A 8 -0.20 -17.77 -0.53
C ALA A 8 -0.25 -16.60 0.45
N LEU A 9 0.80 -15.77 0.48
CA LEU A 9 0.86 -14.56 1.30
C LEU A 9 -0.18 -13.52 0.86
N CYS A 10 -0.38 -13.36 -0.45
CA CYS A 10 -1.39 -12.47 -1.01
C CYS A 10 -2.80 -12.95 -0.64
N VAL A 11 -3.07 -14.24 -0.79
CA VAL A 11 -4.37 -14.84 -0.41
C VAL A 11 -4.64 -14.67 1.09
N ARG A 12 -3.64 -14.87 1.95
CA ARG A 12 -3.79 -14.68 3.40
C ARG A 12 -4.08 -13.22 3.76
N CYS A 13 -3.29 -12.28 3.23
CA CYS A 13 -3.47 -10.85 3.48
C CYS A 13 -4.81 -10.33 2.97
N LEU A 14 -5.37 -10.97 1.94
CA LEU A 14 -6.61 -10.56 1.27
C LEU A 14 -7.78 -11.48 1.59
N SER A 15 -7.65 -12.41 2.55
CA SER A 15 -8.68 -13.39 2.88
C SER A 15 -10.00 -12.75 3.33
N THR A 16 -9.95 -11.59 3.98
CA THR A 16 -11.11 -10.76 4.32
C THR A 16 -11.87 -10.26 3.07
N TYR A 17 -11.22 -10.20 1.92
CA TYR A 17 -11.79 -9.83 0.63
C TYR A 17 -12.16 -11.05 -0.23
N SER A 18 -12.11 -12.28 0.32
CA SER A 18 -12.33 -13.57 -0.38
C SER A 18 -13.54 -13.57 -1.33
N SER A 19 -14.66 -12.96 -0.93
CA SER A 19 -15.87 -12.80 -1.74
C SER A 19 -15.67 -11.89 -2.97
N THR A 20 -14.87 -10.84 -2.84
CA THR A 20 -14.46 -9.92 -3.93
C THR A 20 -13.45 -10.59 -4.87
N ILE A 21 -12.62 -11.51 -4.37
CA ILE A 21 -11.60 -12.24 -5.16
C ILE A 21 -12.25 -13.10 -6.24
N GLN A 22 -13.39 -13.73 -5.92
CA GLN A 22 -14.17 -14.52 -6.89
C GLN A 22 -14.76 -13.68 -8.03
N GLN A 23 -14.90 -12.36 -7.85
CA GLN A 23 -15.62 -11.50 -8.80
C GLN A 23 -14.70 -10.76 -9.79
N SER A 24 -13.47 -10.37 -9.40
CA SER A 24 -12.52 -9.73 -10.31
C SER A 24 -11.12 -9.60 -9.70
N GLN A 25 -10.09 -10.09 -10.41
CA GLN A 25 -8.67 -9.86 -10.06
C GLN A 25 -8.32 -8.36 -9.94
N LYS A 26 -9.06 -7.50 -10.64
CA LYS A 26 -8.84 -6.05 -10.59
C LYS A 26 -9.41 -5.40 -9.34
N ARG A 27 -10.62 -5.78 -8.92
CA ARG A 27 -11.20 -5.32 -7.65
C ARG A 27 -10.37 -5.81 -6.46
N LEU A 28 -9.80 -7.00 -6.57
CA LEU A 28 -8.80 -7.49 -5.62
C LEU A 28 -7.58 -6.56 -5.57
N ALA A 29 -6.99 -6.22 -6.71
CA ALA A 29 -5.82 -5.34 -6.76
C ALA A 29 -6.14 -3.94 -6.17
N GLN A 30 -7.32 -3.39 -6.45
CA GLN A 30 -7.79 -2.13 -5.85
C GLN A 30 -7.93 -2.24 -4.32
N ALA A 31 -8.51 -3.33 -3.81
CA ALA A 31 -8.63 -3.57 -2.38
C ALA A 31 -7.25 -3.73 -1.72
N ALA A 32 -6.35 -4.49 -2.33
CA ALA A 32 -4.99 -4.71 -1.84
C ALA A 32 -4.19 -3.40 -1.76
N LEU A 33 -4.28 -2.55 -2.80
CA LEU A 33 -3.65 -1.23 -2.82
C LEU A 33 -4.25 -0.31 -1.76
N SER A 34 -5.58 -0.32 -1.59
CA SER A 34 -6.26 0.49 -0.58
C SER A 34 -5.85 0.11 0.85
N VAL A 35 -5.77 -1.20 1.15
CA VAL A 35 -5.27 -1.71 2.43
C VAL A 35 -3.81 -1.33 2.64
N SER A 36 -2.98 -1.49 1.61
CA SER A 36 -1.56 -1.14 1.68
C SER A 36 -1.36 0.34 1.94
N LEU A 37 -2.11 1.21 1.26
CA LEU A 37 -2.10 2.66 1.44
C LEU A 37 -2.50 3.04 2.86
N SER A 38 -3.60 2.49 3.38
CA SER A 38 -4.06 2.73 4.75
C SER A 38 -3.02 2.32 5.80
N ARG A 39 -2.37 1.17 5.61
CA ARG A 39 -1.28 0.71 6.48
C ARG A 39 -0.05 1.61 6.38
N ALA A 40 0.34 2.00 5.17
CA ALA A 40 1.48 2.89 4.94
C ALA A 40 1.27 4.25 5.61
N GLN A 41 0.07 4.83 5.52
CA GLN A 41 -0.29 6.06 6.23
C GLN A 41 -0.21 5.91 7.76
N SER A 42 -0.69 4.78 8.28
CA SER A 42 -0.62 4.48 9.71
C SER A 42 0.84 4.37 10.20
N VAL A 43 1.69 3.68 9.43
CA VAL A 43 3.13 3.56 9.73
C VAL A 43 3.82 4.92 9.60
N ALA A 44 3.53 5.73 8.59
CA ALA A 44 4.09 7.06 8.43
C ALA A 44 3.77 7.96 9.64
N SER A 45 2.53 7.91 10.14
CA SER A 45 2.10 8.62 11.35
C SER A 45 2.83 8.12 12.60
N PHE A 46 2.97 6.80 12.73
CA PHE A 46 3.70 6.18 13.83
C PHE A 46 5.18 6.62 13.87
N VAL A 47 5.88 6.52 12.75
CA VAL A 47 7.30 6.92 12.64
C VAL A 47 7.46 8.44 12.88
N SER A 48 6.53 9.26 12.40
CA SER A 48 6.51 10.71 12.70
C SER A 48 6.34 10.99 14.20
N THR A 49 5.63 10.12 14.92
CA THR A 49 5.52 10.20 16.38
C THR A 49 6.81 9.78 17.07
N MET A 50 7.52 8.78 16.54
CA MET A 50 8.83 8.38 17.07
C MET A 50 9.85 9.52 17.03
N ALA A 51 9.87 10.34 15.98
CA ALA A 51 10.79 11.48 15.86
C ALA A 51 10.63 12.54 16.97
N ARG A 52 9.49 12.53 17.67
CA ARG A 52 9.16 13.46 18.76
C ARG A 52 9.50 12.90 20.14
N MET A 53 9.99 11.66 20.23
CA MET A 53 10.39 11.05 21.49
C MET A 53 11.60 11.76 22.09
N ARG A 54 11.58 11.93 23.41
CA ARG A 54 12.72 12.48 24.15
C ARG A 54 13.81 11.43 24.29
N GLY A 55 15.07 11.86 24.33
CA GLY A 55 16.22 10.99 24.57
C GLY A 55 16.79 10.31 23.32
N LEU A 56 16.34 10.69 22.12
CA LEU A 56 16.94 10.21 20.87
C LEU A 56 18.37 10.72 20.71
N ARG A 57 19.29 9.81 20.43
CA ARG A 57 20.64 10.16 19.97
C ARG A 57 20.56 10.81 18.58
N PRO A 58 21.51 11.68 18.20
CA PRO A 58 21.50 12.32 16.89
C PRO A 58 21.41 11.34 15.70
N ILE A 59 22.02 10.16 15.84
CA ILE A 59 21.96 9.11 14.82
C ILE A 59 20.56 8.48 14.72
N GLU A 60 19.89 8.24 15.84
CA GLU A 60 18.54 7.67 15.87
C GLU A 60 17.54 8.65 15.28
N TYR A 61 17.64 9.93 15.63
CA TYR A 61 16.82 10.98 15.02
C TYR A 61 16.98 11.02 13.50
N ARG A 62 18.23 10.95 12.99
CA ARG A 62 18.50 10.94 11.54
C ARG A 62 17.88 9.72 10.87
N THR A 63 18.08 8.51 11.42
CA THR A 63 17.48 7.28 10.89
C THR A 63 15.95 7.35 10.88
N ILE A 64 15.33 7.87 11.94
CA ILE A 64 13.88 8.06 11.98
C ILE A 64 13.43 9.05 10.89
N LYS A 65 14.16 10.15 10.70
CA LYS A 65 13.86 11.12 9.65
C LYS A 65 13.92 10.50 8.25
N ASP A 66 14.94 9.70 7.96
CA ASP A 66 15.07 8.98 6.69
C ASP A 66 13.89 7.99 6.51
N CYS A 67 13.45 7.33 7.59
CA CYS A 67 12.24 6.50 7.56
C CYS A 67 10.98 7.32 7.27
N ILE A 68 10.83 8.53 7.82
CA ILE A 68 9.68 9.40 7.52
C ILE A 68 9.64 9.72 6.03
N ASP A 69 10.77 10.14 5.46
CA ASP A 69 10.87 10.50 4.04
C ASP A 69 10.57 9.29 3.15
N ASN A 70 11.10 8.10 3.48
CA ASN A 70 10.82 6.86 2.76
C ASN A 70 9.34 6.44 2.84
N MET A 71 8.71 6.59 4.01
CA MET A 71 7.29 6.28 4.19
C MET A 71 6.39 7.26 3.46
N ALA A 72 6.74 8.55 3.42
CA ALA A 72 6.02 9.56 2.63
C ALA A 72 6.05 9.20 1.13
N ASN A 73 7.23 8.90 0.60
CA ASN A 73 7.37 8.44 -0.79
C ASN A 73 6.54 7.17 -1.07
N THR A 74 6.52 6.22 -0.13
CA THR A 74 5.70 5.00 -0.25
C THR A 74 4.21 5.32 -0.35
N VAL A 75 3.71 6.25 0.47
CA VAL A 75 2.31 6.69 0.43
C VAL A 75 1.97 7.32 -0.92
N ASP A 76 2.86 8.18 -1.44
CA ASP A 76 2.66 8.85 -2.73
C ASP A 76 2.62 7.83 -3.88
N GLN A 77 3.55 6.87 -3.91
CA GLN A 77 3.60 5.81 -4.92
C GLN A 77 2.36 4.91 -4.88
N LEU A 78 1.87 4.57 -3.68
CA LEU A 78 0.65 3.78 -3.53
C LEU A 78 -0.58 4.55 -4.01
N ASN A 79 -0.66 5.85 -3.72
CA ASN A 79 -1.74 6.70 -4.18
C ASN A 79 -1.75 6.82 -5.72
N GLN A 80 -0.57 6.99 -6.33
CA GLN A 80 -0.42 6.96 -7.79
C GLN A 80 -0.87 5.63 -8.37
N SER A 81 -0.45 4.51 -7.77
CA SER A 81 -0.84 3.16 -8.21
C SER A 81 -2.36 2.95 -8.20
N VAL A 82 -3.07 3.46 -7.19
CA VAL A 82 -4.55 3.41 -7.13
C VAL A 82 -5.18 4.20 -8.28
N GLN A 83 -4.64 5.38 -8.59
CA GLN A 83 -5.14 6.21 -9.69
C GLN A 83 -4.90 5.56 -11.05
N GLU A 84 -3.71 5.00 -11.28
CA GLU A 84 -3.35 4.31 -12.51
C GLU A 84 -4.22 3.08 -12.76
N LEU A 85 -4.44 2.26 -11.73
CA LEU A 85 -5.31 1.08 -11.82
C LEU A 85 -6.76 1.46 -12.13
N SER A 86 -7.22 2.61 -11.61
CA SER A 86 -8.55 3.16 -11.91
C SER A 86 -8.65 3.69 -13.34
N ARG A 87 -7.59 4.31 -13.87
CA ARG A 87 -7.52 4.75 -15.28
C ARG A 87 -7.53 3.57 -16.24
N ALA A 88 -6.77 2.52 -15.93
CA ALA A 88 -6.77 1.25 -16.67
C ALA A 88 -8.16 0.56 -16.66
N ASP A 89 -9.10 0.97 -15.80
CA ASP A 89 -10.49 0.53 -15.82
C ASP A 89 -11.31 1.14 -16.93
N ARG A 90 -11.19 2.45 -17.11
CA ARG A 90 -11.92 3.18 -18.14
C ARG A 90 -11.48 2.80 -19.55
N THR A 91 -10.22 2.42 -19.73
CA THR A 91 -9.69 2.00 -21.03
C THR A 91 -10.10 0.58 -21.42
N SER A 92 -10.44 -0.27 -20.46
CA SER A 92 -10.80 -1.67 -20.72
C SER A 92 -12.30 -1.88 -20.98
N THR A 93 -13.13 -0.89 -20.68
CA THR A 93 -14.59 -0.90 -20.96
C THR A 93 -14.95 -0.23 -22.30
N GLY A 94 -13.96 0.26 -23.04
CA GLY A 94 -14.12 0.94 -24.32
C GLY A 94 -13.60 0.13 -25.51
N THR A 95 -14.12 -1.08 -25.71
CA THR A 95 -14.10 -1.86 -26.97
C THR A 95 -15.20 -2.92 -26.93
#